data_AF-A0A644TVP2-F1
#
_entry.id   AF-A0A644TVP2-F1
#
_cell.length_a   1.000
_cell.length_b   1.000
_cell.length_c   1.000
_cell.angle_alpha   90.00
_cell.angle_beta   90.00
_cell.angle_gamma   90.00
#
_symmetry.space_group_name_H-M   'P 1'
#
loop_
_entity.id
_entity.type
_entity.pdbx_description
1 polymer ?
#
loop_
_entity_poly.entity_id
_entity_poly.type
_entity_poly.pdbx_seq_one_letter_code
_entity_poly.pdbx_strand_id
1 'polypeptide(L)'
;MDIQPSLLGYISIAKDWLTLIIAGCGVWVAWQGLRTWRRQLKGTSQFDVAKRLMLKVYQIRRDIEYCRSPVRYVPWITHGAEDKPIPVNEQQYESTKKDMWERFDKIVKTSNEIELLLFEAEIVLDKKVREHFRPISEICFQLRTSIKFFLTYSDPKRKNRSDTDAESRKYNELEETIYAQDGDTIQSKVDSAVWEIEKFIKPYVHG
;
A
#
# COMPACT_ATOMS: atom_id res chain seq x y z
N MET A 1 37.38 -37.27 -68.42
CA MET A 1 36.26 -38.08 -67.89
C MET A 1 35.48 -37.15 -66.98
N ASP A 2 34.61 -36.33 -67.57
CA ASP A 2 33.76 -35.41 -66.83
C ASP A 2 32.49 -36.15 -66.42
N ILE A 3 32.38 -36.43 -65.13
CA ILE A 3 31.17 -36.99 -64.53
C ILE A 3 30.14 -35.84 -64.53
N GLN A 4 29.26 -35.80 -65.53
CA GLN A 4 28.11 -34.90 -65.47
C GLN A 4 27.28 -35.25 -64.22
N PRO A 5 27.06 -34.32 -63.28
CA PRO A 5 26.21 -34.58 -62.13
C PRO A 5 24.78 -34.84 -62.64
N SER A 6 24.23 -36.00 -62.25
CA SER A 6 22.85 -36.37 -62.61
C SER A 6 21.87 -35.35 -62.04
N LEU A 7 20.75 -35.09 -62.74
CA LEU A 7 19.64 -34.22 -62.30
C LEU A 7 19.21 -34.49 -60.85
N LEU A 8 19.32 -35.75 -60.41
CA LEU A 8 19.04 -36.21 -59.05
C LEU A 8 19.96 -35.55 -57.99
N GLY A 9 21.24 -35.31 -58.31
CA GLY A 9 22.19 -34.67 -57.40
C GLY A 9 21.84 -33.20 -57.12
N TYR A 10 21.43 -32.45 -58.14
CA TYR A 10 20.99 -31.06 -57.98
C TYR A 10 19.71 -30.96 -57.13
N ILE A 11 18.75 -31.87 -57.33
CA ILE A 11 17.51 -31.92 -56.54
C ILE A 11 17.81 -32.25 -55.07
N SER A 12 18.75 -33.15 -54.81
CA SER A 12 19.18 -33.49 -53.44
C SER A 12 19.77 -32.27 -52.72
N ILE A 13 20.71 -31.56 -53.36
CA ILE A 13 21.35 -30.37 -52.78
C ILE A 13 20.31 -29.29 -52.48
N ALA A 14 19.38 -29.04 -53.41
CA ALA A 14 18.30 -28.07 -53.22
C ALA A 14 17.38 -28.42 -52.03
N LYS A 15 17.07 -29.71 -51.86
CA LYS A 15 16.28 -30.20 -50.73
C LYS A 15 17.00 -30.01 -49.39
N ASP A 16 18.31 -30.25 -49.34
CA ASP A 16 19.09 -30.07 -48.10
C ASP A 16 19.14 -28.59 -47.70
N TRP A 17 19.35 -27.68 -48.66
CA TRP A 17 19.26 -26.24 -48.43
C TRP A 17 17.87 -25.80 -47.97
N LEU A 18 16.80 -26.30 -48.60
CA LEU A 18 15.43 -26.00 -48.19
C LEU A 18 15.16 -26.48 -46.76
N THR A 19 15.63 -27.69 -46.41
CA THR A 19 15.47 -28.26 -45.07
C THR A 19 16.23 -27.44 -44.03
N LEU A 20 17.44 -26.97 -44.35
CA LEU A 20 18.23 -26.08 -43.50
C LEU A 20 17.50 -24.75 -43.26
N ILE A 21 16.91 -24.14 -44.30
CA ILE A 21 16.16 -22.89 -44.19
C ILE A 21 14.93 -23.08 -43.30
N ILE A 22 14.15 -24.15 -43.53
CA ILE A 22 12.95 -24.45 -42.72
C ILE A 22 13.33 -24.67 -41.25
N ALA A 23 14.38 -25.44 -40.98
CA ALA A 23 14.89 -25.66 -39.63
C ALA A 23 15.35 -24.34 -38.98
N GLY A 24 16.06 -23.50 -39.73
CA GLY A 24 16.50 -22.17 -39.28
C GLY A 24 15.32 -21.24 -38.94
N CYS A 25 14.30 -21.18 -39.80
CA CYS A 25 13.07 -20.44 -39.53
C CYS A 25 12.35 -20.95 -38.28
N GLY A 26 12.27 -22.28 -38.10
CA GLY A 26 11.69 -22.90 -36.91
C GLY A 26 12.39 -22.48 -35.62
N VAL A 27 13.73 -22.53 -35.60
CA VAL A 27 14.54 -22.07 -34.45
C VAL A 27 14.34 -20.59 -34.18
N TRP A 28 14.30 -19.75 -35.22
CA TRP A 28 14.09 -18.31 -35.07
C TRP A 28 12.71 -17.99 -34.46
N VAL A 29 11.64 -18.61 -34.97
CA VAL A 29 10.28 -18.42 -34.44
C VAL A 29 10.18 -18.91 -32.99
N ALA A 30 10.77 -20.07 -32.68
CA ALA A 30 10.83 -20.58 -31.31
C ALA A 30 11.56 -19.61 -30.36
N TRP A 31 12.67 -19.02 -30.81
CA TRP A 31 13.42 -18.03 -30.02
C TRP A 31 12.63 -16.73 -29.79
N GLN A 32 11.96 -16.21 -30.82
CA GLN A 32 11.07 -15.04 -30.69
C GLN A 32 9.88 -15.32 -29.76
N GLY A 33 9.30 -16.52 -29.85
CA GLY A 33 8.25 -16.98 -28.94
C GLY A 33 8.73 -17.00 -27.50
N LEU A 34 9.90 -17.60 -27.23
CA LEU A 34 10.47 -17.66 -25.88
C LEU A 34 10.77 -16.27 -25.31
N ARG A 35 11.31 -15.37 -26.14
CA ARG A 35 11.60 -13.97 -25.73
C ARG A 35 10.31 -13.22 -25.40
N THR A 36 9.28 -13.38 -26.22
CA THR A 36 7.97 -12.77 -25.99
C THR A 36 7.34 -13.32 -24.72
N TRP A 37 7.41 -14.63 -24.51
CA TRP A 37 6.84 -15.28 -23.33
C TRP A 37 7.52 -14.82 -22.04
N ARG A 38 8.86 -14.72 -22.01
CA ARG A 38 9.58 -14.15 -20.85
C ARG A 38 9.17 -12.70 -20.56
N ARG A 39 8.99 -11.88 -21.60
CA ARG A 39 8.55 -10.49 -21.46
C ARG A 39 7.12 -10.40 -20.93
N GLN A 40 6.22 -11.26 -21.41
CA GLN A 40 4.85 -11.35 -20.91
C GLN A 40 4.81 -11.78 -19.44
N LEU A 41 5.55 -12.82 -19.06
CA LEU A 41 5.62 -13.27 -17.66
C LEU A 41 6.11 -12.17 -16.71
N LYS A 42 7.14 -11.42 -17.12
CA LYS A 42 7.63 -10.28 -16.35
C LYS A 42 6.57 -9.17 -16.26
N GLY A 43 5.94 -8.80 -17.38
CA GLY A 43 4.90 -7.78 -17.42
C GLY A 43 3.68 -8.12 -16.56
N THR A 44 3.22 -9.38 -16.60
CA THR A 44 2.10 -9.86 -15.79
C THR A 44 2.40 -9.79 -14.30
N SER A 45 3.61 -10.21 -13.88
CA SER A 45 4.03 -10.11 -12.49
C SER A 45 4.13 -8.66 -12.02
N GLN A 46 4.69 -7.77 -12.85
CA GLN A 46 4.75 -6.34 -12.56
C GLN A 46 3.36 -5.71 -12.42
N PHE A 47 2.46 -6.00 -13.35
CA PHE A 47 1.09 -5.50 -13.33
C PHE A 47 0.32 -5.95 -12.08
N ASP A 48 0.42 -7.24 -11.72
CA ASP A 48 -0.32 -7.78 -10.58
C ASP A 48 0.13 -7.15 -9.25
N VAL A 49 1.45 -7.04 -9.03
CA VAL A 49 2.01 -6.39 -7.84
C VAL A 49 1.63 -4.92 -7.78
N ALA A 50 1.77 -4.20 -8.90
CA ALA A 50 1.41 -2.79 -9.00
C ALA A 50 -0.08 -2.54 -8.70
N LYS A 51 -0.97 -3.38 -9.26
CA LYS A 51 -2.42 -3.31 -9.01
C LYS A 51 -2.75 -3.57 -7.55
N ARG A 52 -2.19 -4.62 -6.95
CA ARG A 52 -2.40 -4.95 -5.52
C ARG A 52 -1.95 -3.79 -4.63
N LEU A 53 -0.78 -3.22 -4.91
CA LEU A 53 -0.23 -2.10 -4.16
C LEU A 53 -1.12 -0.84 -4.28
N MET A 54 -1.55 -0.50 -5.50
CA MET A 54 -2.46 0.63 -5.75
C MET A 54 -3.78 0.52 -4.98
N LEU A 55 -4.39 -0.67 -4.94
CA LEU A 55 -5.61 -0.91 -4.16
C LEU A 55 -5.37 -0.67 -2.66
N LYS A 56 -4.20 -1.06 -2.14
CA LYS A 56 -3.85 -0.81 -0.74
C LYS A 56 -3.55 0.66 -0.45
N VAL A 57 -3.02 1.41 -1.40
CA VAL A 57 -2.84 2.87 -1.29
C VAL A 57 -4.19 3.58 -1.12
N TYR A 58 -5.20 3.19 -1.89
CA TYR A 58 -6.55 3.72 -1.70
C TYR A 58 -7.19 3.26 -0.40
N GLN A 59 -6.94 2.01 0.00
CA GLN A 59 -7.42 1.49 1.28
C GLN A 59 -6.85 2.28 2.46
N ILE A 60 -5.54 2.56 2.48
CA ILE A 60 -4.92 3.29 3.60
C ILE A 60 -5.40 4.74 3.66
N ARG A 61 -5.61 5.39 2.50
CA ARG A 61 -6.23 6.73 2.43
C ARG A 61 -7.59 6.73 3.12
N ARG A 62 -8.45 5.76 2.79
CA ARG A 62 -9.78 5.61 3.38
C ARG A 62 -9.74 5.24 4.87
N ASP A 63 -8.79 4.40 5.28
CA ASP A 63 -8.66 4.01 6.69
C ASP A 63 -8.18 5.19 7.55
N ILE A 64 -7.30 6.05 7.02
CA ILE A 64 -6.91 7.31 7.66
C ILE A 64 -8.12 8.24 7.77
N GLU A 65 -8.87 8.43 6.69
CA GLU A 65 -10.09 9.24 6.69
C GLU A 65 -11.12 8.73 7.71
N TYR A 66 -11.36 7.41 7.74
CA TYR A 66 -12.26 6.77 8.69
C TYR A 66 -11.82 6.96 10.15
N CYS A 67 -10.52 6.78 10.42
CA CYS A 67 -9.97 6.99 11.76
C CYS A 67 -10.16 8.42 12.24
N ARG A 68 -10.06 9.37 11.31
CA ARG A 68 -10.20 10.81 11.56
C ARG A 68 -11.63 11.34 11.48
N SER A 69 -12.62 10.47 11.25
CA SER A 69 -14.00 10.94 11.11
C SER A 69 -14.57 11.43 12.44
N PRO A 70 -15.12 12.68 12.50
CA PRO A 70 -15.74 13.21 13.71
C PRO A 70 -17.06 12.53 14.05
N VAL A 71 -17.70 11.88 13.07
CA VAL A 71 -18.94 11.13 13.28
C VAL A 71 -18.61 9.83 14.00
N ARG A 72 -19.05 9.73 15.25
CA ARG A 72 -18.79 8.59 16.12
C ARG A 72 -20.08 8.01 16.67
N TYR A 73 -20.22 6.69 16.55
CA TYR A 73 -21.13 5.90 17.36
C TYR A 73 -20.29 5.15 18.38
N VAL A 74 -20.15 5.72 19.58
CA VAL A 74 -19.36 5.12 20.67
C VAL A 74 -20.33 4.43 21.62
N PRO A 75 -20.46 3.09 21.58
CA PRO A 75 -21.27 2.37 22.55
C PRO A 75 -20.63 2.50 23.95
N TRP A 76 -21.46 2.77 24.95
CA TRP A 76 -21.03 2.85 26.34
C TRP A 76 -20.54 1.48 26.82
N ILE A 77 -19.28 1.39 27.22
CA ILE A 77 -18.75 0.21 27.89
C ILE A 77 -18.92 0.36 29.40
N THR A 78 -19.58 -0.61 30.00
CA THR A 78 -19.86 -0.67 31.44
C THR A 78 -18.93 -1.64 32.18
N HIS A 79 -18.30 -2.56 31.44
CA HIS A 79 -17.41 -3.58 31.96
C HIS A 79 -16.11 -3.61 31.16
N GLY A 80 -14.99 -3.77 31.86
CA GLY A 80 -13.65 -3.84 31.30
C GLY A 80 -13.18 -5.28 31.08
N ALA A 81 -11.86 -5.47 31.08
CA ALA A 81 -11.27 -6.81 31.04
C ALA A 81 -11.72 -7.63 32.27
N GLU A 82 -11.97 -8.93 32.05
CA GLU A 82 -12.44 -9.87 33.09
C GLU A 82 -13.80 -9.48 33.70
N ASP A 83 -14.65 -8.77 32.94
CA ASP A 83 -16.01 -8.38 33.35
C ASP A 83 -16.05 -7.51 34.62
N LYS A 84 -14.99 -6.72 34.86
CA LYS A 84 -14.94 -5.79 35.99
C LYS A 84 -15.74 -4.51 35.67
N PRO A 85 -16.64 -4.05 36.54
CA PRO A 85 -17.42 -2.84 36.30
C PRO A 85 -16.51 -1.61 36.24
N ILE A 86 -16.75 -0.76 35.24
CA ILE A 86 -16.05 0.51 35.05
C ILE A 86 -16.83 1.63 35.78
N PRO A 87 -16.16 2.45 36.62
CA PRO A 87 -16.78 3.61 37.27
C PRO A 87 -17.48 4.53 36.26
N VAL A 88 -18.66 5.04 36.58
CA VAL A 88 -19.49 5.85 35.66
C VAL A 88 -18.72 7.05 35.08
N ASN A 89 -17.88 7.70 35.89
CA ASN A 89 -17.03 8.82 35.48
C ASN A 89 -15.89 8.43 34.50
N GLU A 90 -15.62 7.14 34.32
CA GLU A 90 -14.59 6.60 33.43
C GLU A 90 -15.15 5.94 32.17
N GLN A 91 -16.45 5.58 32.16
CA GLN A 91 -17.08 4.85 31.07
C GLN A 91 -16.93 5.58 29.73
N GLN A 92 -17.12 6.90 29.69
CA GLN A 92 -16.95 7.70 28.46
C GLN A 92 -15.51 7.63 27.94
N TYR A 93 -14.54 7.76 28.84
CA TYR A 93 -13.11 7.73 28.49
C TYR A 93 -12.70 6.38 27.94
N GLU A 94 -13.05 5.29 28.63
CA GLU A 94 -12.71 3.94 28.19
C GLU A 94 -13.43 3.57 26.89
N SER A 95 -14.69 3.99 26.70
CA SER A 95 -15.41 3.79 25.44
C SER A 95 -14.74 4.53 24.28
N THR A 96 -14.35 5.79 24.51
CA THR A 96 -13.67 6.63 23.50
C THR A 96 -12.29 6.06 23.15
N LYS A 97 -11.53 5.65 24.16
CA LYS A 97 -10.22 5.01 23.99
C LYS A 97 -10.32 3.74 23.17
N LYS A 98 -11.31 2.89 23.45
CA LYS A 98 -11.56 1.66 22.67
C LYS A 98 -11.87 1.99 21.22
N ASP A 99 -12.85 2.86 20.96
CA ASP A 99 -13.22 3.28 19.59
C ASP A 99 -12.02 3.84 18.80
N MET A 100 -11.22 4.74 19.41
CA MET A 100 -10.04 5.30 18.75
C MET A 100 -9.02 4.24 18.36
N TRP A 101 -8.71 3.30 19.25
CA TRP A 101 -7.73 2.25 18.96
C TRP A 101 -8.25 1.22 17.97
N GLU A 102 -9.53 0.85 18.01
CA GLU A 102 -10.15 -0.03 17.01
C GLU A 102 -10.14 0.60 15.61
N ARG A 103 -10.36 1.91 15.51
CA ARG A 103 -10.23 2.64 14.24
C ARG A 103 -8.79 2.66 13.75
N PHE A 104 -7.84 2.95 14.63
CA PHE A 104 -6.43 2.99 14.29
C PHE A 104 -5.90 1.60 13.91
N ASP A 105 -6.44 0.53 14.47
CA ASP A 105 -6.08 -0.86 14.13
C ASP A 105 -6.30 -1.18 12.65
N LYS A 106 -7.33 -0.58 12.01
CA LYS A 106 -7.53 -0.69 10.56
C LYS A 106 -6.34 -0.14 9.76
N ILE A 107 -5.81 1.02 10.18
CA ILE A 107 -4.61 1.62 9.59
C ILE A 107 -3.40 0.70 9.78
N VAL A 108 -3.23 0.14 10.98
CA VAL A 108 -2.14 -0.79 11.28
C VAL A 108 -2.21 -2.03 10.39
N LYS A 109 -3.39 -2.63 10.26
CA LYS A 109 -3.63 -3.78 9.40
C LYS A 109 -3.27 -3.48 7.95
N THR A 110 -3.79 -2.39 7.38
CA THR A 110 -3.50 -2.01 6.00
C THR A 110 -2.02 -1.66 5.80
N SER A 111 -1.39 -0.97 6.76
CA SER A 111 0.05 -0.67 6.72
C SER A 111 0.91 -1.94 6.69
N ASN A 112 0.56 -2.95 7.48
CA ASN A 112 1.27 -4.24 7.47
C ASN A 112 1.12 -4.97 6.14
N GLU A 113 -0.08 -4.93 5.54
CA GLU A 113 -0.31 -5.51 4.22
C GLU A 113 0.46 -4.78 3.11
N ILE A 114 0.57 -3.44 3.19
CA ILE A 114 1.41 -2.64 2.30
C ILE A 114 2.87 -3.03 2.45
N GLU A 115 3.37 -3.14 3.68
CA GLU A 115 4.76 -3.49 3.97
C GLU A 115 5.16 -4.84 3.35
N LEU A 116 4.28 -5.84 3.44
CA LEU A 116 4.48 -7.13 2.80
C LEU A 116 4.53 -7.02 1.26
N LEU A 117 3.65 -6.21 0.67
CA LEU A 117 3.64 -5.97 -0.78
C LEU A 117 4.87 -5.17 -1.23
N LEU A 118 5.43 -4.30 -0.39
CA LEU A 118 6.64 -3.54 -0.72
C LEU A 118 7.85 -4.44 -0.90
N PHE A 119 8.00 -5.51 -0.12
CA PHE A 119 9.08 -6.50 -0.35
C PHE A 119 9.00 -7.14 -1.74
N GLU A 120 7.78 -7.50 -2.19
CA GLU A 120 7.57 -8.05 -3.53
C GLU A 120 7.80 -6.98 -4.61
N ALA A 121 7.31 -5.75 -4.38
CA ALA A 121 7.46 -4.62 -5.29
C ALA A 121 8.92 -4.18 -5.49
N GLU A 122 9.75 -4.24 -4.45
CA GLU A 122 11.18 -3.94 -4.54
C GLU A 122 11.94 -4.89 -5.48
N ILE A 123 11.47 -6.14 -5.57
CA ILE A 123 12.07 -7.17 -6.42
C ILE A 123 11.56 -7.03 -7.86
N VAL A 124 10.26 -6.82 -8.03
CA VAL A 124 9.56 -6.93 -9.32
C VAL A 124 9.47 -5.60 -10.06
N LEU A 125 9.30 -4.48 -9.34
CA LEU A 125 9.11 -3.14 -9.90
C LEU A 125 10.40 -2.33 -9.87
N ASP A 126 10.79 -1.84 -8.69
CA ASP A 126 11.96 -1.00 -8.46
C ASP A 126 12.30 -0.96 -6.97
N LYS A 127 13.59 -0.96 -6.63
CA LYS A 127 14.08 -0.93 -5.24
C LYS A 127 13.72 0.34 -4.47
N LYS A 128 13.40 1.44 -5.16
CA LYS A 128 13.04 2.73 -4.56
C LYS A 128 11.55 2.86 -4.25
N VAL A 129 10.71 1.87 -4.59
CA VAL A 129 9.27 1.93 -4.34
C VAL A 129 8.95 2.28 -2.88
N ARG A 130 9.71 1.76 -1.93
CA ARG A 130 9.55 2.02 -0.49
C ARG A 130 9.71 3.50 -0.13
N GLU A 131 10.57 4.24 -0.81
CA GLU A 131 10.83 5.66 -0.53
C GLU A 131 9.54 6.49 -0.71
N HIS A 132 8.71 6.13 -1.68
CA HIS A 132 7.44 6.78 -1.96
C HIS A 132 6.39 6.55 -0.86
N PHE A 133 6.53 5.51 -0.04
CA PHE A 133 5.59 5.19 1.05
C PHE A 133 5.97 5.81 2.39
N ARG A 134 7.19 6.35 2.52
CA ARG A 134 7.66 6.98 3.77
C ARG A 134 6.72 8.08 4.28
N PRO A 135 6.17 8.99 3.44
CA PRO A 135 5.24 10.01 3.90
C PRO A 135 3.96 9.43 4.53
N ILE A 136 3.43 8.33 4.00
CA ILE A 136 2.25 7.65 4.59
C ILE A 136 2.58 7.12 5.99
N SER A 137 3.75 6.48 6.14
CA SER A 137 4.20 5.98 7.44
C SER A 137 4.39 7.10 8.47
N GLU A 138 4.93 8.25 8.05
CA GLU A 138 5.08 9.43 8.89
C GLU A 138 3.73 9.98 9.35
N ILE A 139 2.73 10.03 8.46
CA ILE A 139 1.35 10.44 8.80
C ILE A 139 0.72 9.48 9.80
N CYS A 140 0.86 8.16 9.58
CA CYS A 140 0.34 7.14 10.50
C CYS A 140 0.99 7.27 11.89
N PHE A 141 2.30 7.53 11.94
CA PHE A 141 3.01 7.77 13.19
C PHE A 141 2.54 9.04 13.90
N GLN A 142 2.36 10.14 13.16
CA GLN A 142 1.81 11.39 13.68
C GLN A 142 0.43 11.16 14.30
N LEU A 143 -0.48 10.49 13.57
CA LEU A 143 -1.83 10.21 14.05
C LEU A 143 -1.83 9.34 15.30
N ARG A 144 -1.02 8.27 15.33
CA ARG A 144 -0.87 7.40 16.52
C ARG A 144 -0.45 8.20 17.75
N THR A 145 0.52 9.08 17.55
CA THR A 145 1.09 9.92 18.60
C THR A 145 0.05 10.92 19.10
N SER A 146 -0.70 11.55 18.18
CA SER A 146 -1.78 12.46 18.53
C SER A 146 -2.89 11.78 19.33
N ILE A 147 -3.35 10.60 18.91
CA ILE A 147 -4.35 9.80 19.64
C ILE A 147 -3.84 9.48 21.06
N LYS A 148 -2.60 9.01 21.19
CA LYS A 148 -2.02 8.67 22.49
C LYS A 148 -1.98 9.89 23.43
N PHE A 149 -1.53 11.04 22.94
CA PHE A 149 -1.50 12.25 23.75
C PHE A 149 -2.90 12.74 24.08
N PHE A 150 -3.80 12.79 23.11
CA PHE A 150 -5.20 13.19 23.32
C PHE A 150 -5.86 12.39 24.44
N LEU A 151 -5.70 11.06 24.42
CA LEU A 151 -6.22 10.18 25.47
C LEU A 151 -5.54 10.47 26.82
N THR A 152 -4.24 10.72 26.84
CA THR A 152 -3.51 11.08 28.07
C THR A 152 -4.04 12.38 28.69
N TYR A 153 -4.34 13.39 27.87
CA TYR A 153 -4.93 14.66 28.34
C TYR A 153 -6.40 14.48 28.80
N SER A 154 -7.13 13.59 28.13
CA SER A 154 -8.55 13.29 28.41
C SER A 154 -8.76 12.36 29.61
N ASP A 155 -7.70 11.76 30.15
CA ASP A 155 -7.79 10.74 31.21
C ASP A 155 -8.37 11.34 32.51
N PRO A 156 -9.51 10.82 33.02
CA PRO A 156 -10.13 11.30 34.25
C PRO A 156 -9.26 11.05 35.50
N LYS A 157 -8.28 10.13 35.45
CA LYS A 157 -7.37 9.82 36.57
C LYS A 157 -6.12 10.71 36.60
N ARG A 158 -5.97 11.64 35.66
CA ARG A 158 -4.80 12.51 35.56
C ARG A 158 -4.68 13.41 36.80
N LYS A 159 -3.71 13.13 37.67
CA LYS A 159 -3.52 13.79 38.98
C LYS A 159 -3.08 15.26 38.93
N ASN A 160 -2.47 15.69 37.82
CA ASN A 160 -1.93 17.04 37.63
C ASN A 160 -2.59 17.73 36.42
N ARG A 161 -3.90 17.96 36.47
CA ARG A 161 -4.57 18.80 35.47
C ARG A 161 -4.25 20.27 35.79
N SER A 162 -3.20 20.78 35.17
CA SER A 162 -2.87 22.20 35.22
C SER A 162 -3.68 22.89 34.13
N ASP A 163 -4.77 23.55 34.51
CA ASP A 163 -5.68 24.25 33.58
C ASP A 163 -5.04 25.54 33.04
N THR A 164 -3.91 25.36 32.36
CA THR A 164 -3.12 26.42 31.73
C THR A 164 -3.53 26.56 30.28
N ASP A 165 -3.49 27.79 29.78
CA ASP A 165 -3.72 28.08 28.36
C ASP A 165 -2.82 27.25 27.43
N ALA A 166 -1.65 26.81 27.89
CA ALA A 166 -0.76 25.93 27.13
C ALA A 166 -1.31 24.50 26.96
N GLU A 167 -1.87 23.91 28.02
CA GLU A 167 -2.47 22.57 27.94
C GLU A 167 -3.75 22.59 27.10
N SER A 168 -4.60 23.60 27.26
CA SER A 168 -5.82 23.76 26.48
C SER A 168 -5.52 23.96 24.99
N ARG A 169 -4.51 24.78 24.64
CA ARG A 169 -4.02 24.88 23.26
C ARG A 169 -3.54 23.54 22.73
N LYS A 170 -2.77 22.80 23.52
CA LYS A 170 -2.24 21.50 23.07
C LYS A 170 -3.34 20.48 22.82
N TYR A 171 -4.37 20.48 23.67
CA TYR A 171 -5.54 19.64 23.50
C TYR A 171 -6.26 19.94 22.18
N ASN A 172 -6.51 21.22 21.90
CA ASN A 172 -7.17 21.65 20.66
C ASN A 172 -6.35 21.29 19.42
N GLU A 173 -5.02 21.47 19.44
CA GLU A 173 -4.14 21.03 18.34
C GLU A 173 -4.23 19.52 18.07
N LEU A 174 -4.31 18.71 19.14
CA LEU A 174 -4.44 17.26 19.03
C LEU A 174 -5.81 16.88 18.46
N GLU A 175 -6.87 17.53 18.94
CA GLU A 175 -8.24 17.34 18.45
C GLU A 175 -8.36 17.70 16.96
N GLU A 176 -7.80 18.84 16.54
CA GLU A 176 -7.72 19.24 15.13
C GLU A 176 -6.96 18.21 14.30
N THR A 177 -5.81 17.73 14.78
CA THR A 177 -5.04 16.70 14.07
C THR A 177 -5.86 15.42 13.87
N ILE A 178 -6.63 15.02 14.88
CA ILE A 178 -7.43 13.79 14.86
C ILE A 178 -8.69 13.97 14.01
N TYR A 179 -9.40 15.10 14.10
CA TYR A 179 -10.77 15.22 13.56
C TYR A 179 -10.97 16.24 12.44
N ALA A 180 -10.06 17.18 12.21
CA ALA A 180 -10.22 18.13 11.11
C ALA A 180 -10.06 17.39 9.77
N GLN A 181 -11.04 17.51 8.88
CA GLN A 181 -11.01 16.81 7.57
C GLN A 181 -11.03 17.76 6.37
N ASP A 182 -11.71 18.91 6.47
CA ASP A 182 -11.86 19.82 5.33
C ASP A 182 -10.73 20.86 5.31
N GLY A 183 -10.02 20.95 4.18
CA GLY A 183 -8.88 21.85 3.98
C GLY A 183 -7.69 21.62 4.92
N ASP A 184 -7.66 20.48 5.62
CA ASP A 184 -6.74 20.24 6.72
C ASP A 184 -5.35 19.75 6.24
N THR A 185 -4.32 20.06 7.04
CA THR A 185 -2.92 19.80 6.66
C THR A 185 -2.61 18.31 6.54
N ILE A 186 -3.29 17.45 7.30
CA ILE A 186 -3.06 16.00 7.24
C ILE A 186 -3.69 15.42 5.98
N GLN A 187 -4.94 15.75 5.66
CA GLN A 187 -5.59 15.25 4.45
C GLN A 187 -4.83 15.68 3.19
N SER A 188 -4.36 16.92 3.17
CA SER A 188 -3.51 17.42 2.08
C SER A 188 -2.20 16.63 1.93
N LYS A 189 -1.56 16.24 3.05
CA LYS A 189 -0.37 15.38 3.04
C LYS A 189 -0.69 13.96 2.56
N VAL A 190 -1.82 13.39 2.99
CA VAL A 190 -2.27 12.06 2.54
C VAL A 190 -2.50 12.08 1.03
N ASP A 191 -3.26 13.05 0.53
CA ASP A 191 -3.59 13.16 -0.88
C ASP A 191 -2.34 13.38 -1.75
N SER A 192 -1.40 14.21 -1.26
CA SER A 192 -0.10 14.41 -1.93
C SER A 192 0.74 13.13 -1.97
N ALA A 193 0.80 12.39 -0.85
CA ALA A 193 1.54 11.14 -0.78
C ALA A 193 0.92 10.07 -1.70
N VAL A 194 -0.41 9.96 -1.70
CA VAL A 194 -1.16 9.08 -2.61
C VAL A 194 -0.83 9.45 -4.04
N TRP A 195 -0.92 10.72 -4.43
CA TRP A 195 -0.63 11.17 -5.79
C TRP A 195 0.78 10.83 -6.26
N GLU A 196 1.80 11.03 -5.42
CA GLU A 196 3.19 10.67 -5.76
C GLU A 196 3.35 9.16 -5.95
N ILE A 197 2.71 8.35 -5.09
CA ILE A 197 2.71 6.90 -5.22
C ILE A 197 1.97 6.47 -6.50
N GLU A 198 0.81 7.05 -6.80
CA GLU A 198 0.06 6.78 -8.02
C GLU A 198 0.91 7.07 -9.25
N LYS A 199 1.53 8.25 -9.30
CA LYS A 199 2.41 8.66 -10.40
C LYS A 199 3.56 7.68 -10.62
N PHE A 200 4.12 7.15 -9.52
CA PHE A 200 5.18 6.15 -9.56
C PHE A 200 4.69 4.78 -10.05
N ILE A 201 3.52 4.31 -9.57
CA ILE A 201 2.99 2.97 -9.86
C ILE A 201 2.32 2.90 -11.25
N LYS A 202 1.71 4.00 -11.72
CA LYS A 202 0.89 4.05 -12.94
C LYS A 202 1.53 3.44 -14.20
N PRO A 203 2.84 3.64 -14.48
CA PRO A 203 3.51 3.01 -15.64
C PRO A 203 3.47 1.48 -15.64
N TYR A 204 3.38 0.85 -14.47
CA TYR A 204 3.32 -0.61 -14.33
C TYR A 204 1.90 -1.17 -14.46
N VAL A 205 0.88 -0.31 -14.33
CA VAL A 205 -0.54 -0.70 -14.40
C VAL A 205 -1.12 -0.49 -15.81
N HIS A 206 -0.67 0.54 -16.53
CA HIS A 206 -1.22 0.92 -17.84
C HIS A 206 -0.23 0.72 -18.99
N GLY A 207 0.69 -0.25 -18.85
CA GLY A 207 1.85 -0.47 -19.73
C GLY A 207 1.59 -0.28 -21.23
#